data_AF-A0A5C3KE19-F1
#
_entry.id   AF-A0A5C3KE19-F1
#
_cell.length_a   1.000
_cell.length_b   1.000
_cell.length_c   1.000
_cell.angle_alpha   90.00
_cell.angle_beta   90.00
_cell.angle_gamma   90.00
#
_symmetry.space_group_name_H-M   'P 1'
#
loop_
_entity.id
_entity.type
_entity.pdbx_description
1 polymer ?
#
loop_
_entity_poly.entity_id
_entity_poly.type
_entity_poly.pdbx_seq_one_letter_code
_entity_poly.pdbx_strand_id
1 'polypeptide(L)'
;MSKHDKITRLQSGFPTHNTPSPLLQPPTNTNHGSAPRPSALKSQQSSGASIPLSVEEWEANAPLTDLEIQSVNVTKAASENAPFPIKFVADRKSDDNEPESEVSTASSSRPSTPSNAFPTRTGTHTLQPRQPVHTTQQLYDWFALIDRSVAHSQESHFRAHIASVSQHLGTYDFLLGKVDEIENELDMKLENWRSVEEGGGKSLKDARERLLEEKDKLVELTDNIGSQLEYLQQLDLAARMLSHPGEQLIYQGDFVYMAEKVDICVEVLKTKRHFKEAEVYLLRFQQCMTRAMILIKMNFVGSLRALSSDISKRLSEKDVSQTAQMHILYTRFRSVSNKVAPLLGELERRARSYPGELSSLLAECHAAYFSSRKALLLPKIFEEIKGLDPTRSELVELTRARCSYLKQLCTDKFNLYREFFGTAEDQL
;
A
#
# COMPACT_ATOMS: atom_id res chain seq x y z
N MET A 1 -50.61 -22.62 53.06
CA MET A 1 -52.05 -22.76 53.34
C MET A 1 -52.81 -21.83 52.41
N SER A 2 -53.71 -22.42 51.62
CA SER A 2 -54.56 -21.79 50.62
C SER A 2 -55.52 -20.77 51.23
N LYS A 3 -55.86 -19.70 50.48
CA LYS A 3 -57.25 -19.37 50.08
C LYS A 3 -57.34 -18.04 49.32
N HIS A 4 -57.87 -18.15 48.10
CA HIS A 4 -58.93 -17.33 47.49
C HIS A 4 -58.74 -15.82 47.28
N ASP A 5 -59.34 -15.16 46.29
CA ASP A 5 -59.92 -15.44 44.96
C ASP A 5 -60.65 -14.13 44.58
N LYS A 6 -60.81 -13.87 43.27
CA LYS A 6 -61.63 -12.79 42.66
C LYS A 6 -61.08 -11.37 42.82
N ILE A 7 -60.89 -10.61 41.74
CA ILE A 7 -61.96 -10.12 40.86
C ILE A 7 -61.58 -10.22 39.36
N THR A 8 -62.60 -10.50 38.58
CA THR A 8 -62.61 -10.91 37.18
C THR A 8 -63.24 -9.82 36.29
N ARG A 9 -62.72 -9.69 35.06
CA ARG A 9 -63.36 -9.27 33.79
C ARG A 9 -64.00 -7.88 33.65
N LEU A 10 -63.51 -7.17 32.62
CA LEU A 10 -64.22 -6.70 31.41
C LEU A 10 -63.15 -6.72 30.27
N GLN A 11 -63.08 -7.65 29.31
CA GLN A 11 -63.80 -7.73 28.01
C GLN A 11 -64.33 -6.37 27.52
N SER A 12 -64.14 -5.88 26.29
CA SER A 12 -63.65 -6.40 25.00
C SER A 12 -63.81 -5.26 23.98
N GLY A 13 -62.96 -5.14 22.95
CA GLY A 13 -63.31 -4.34 21.76
C GLY A 13 -62.11 -3.73 21.02
N PHE A 14 -61.56 -4.47 20.06
CA PHE A 14 -60.82 -3.89 18.93
C PHE A 14 -61.82 -3.24 17.96
N PRO A 15 -61.41 -2.18 17.25
CA PRO A 15 -61.26 -2.38 15.81
C PRO A 15 -59.93 -1.85 15.27
N THR A 16 -59.46 -2.60 14.29
CA THR A 16 -58.37 -2.34 13.36
C THR A 16 -58.59 -1.06 12.54
N HIS A 17 -57.57 -0.22 12.45
CA HIS A 17 -57.35 0.59 11.25
C HIS A 17 -55.85 0.81 11.00
N ASN A 18 -55.38 0.15 9.94
CA ASN A 18 -54.11 0.42 9.26
C ASN A 18 -54.22 1.76 8.52
N THR A 19 -53.22 2.63 8.68
CA THR A 19 -52.70 3.50 7.61
C THR A 19 -51.39 4.17 8.03
N PRO A 20 -50.26 3.89 7.35
CA PRO A 20 -49.10 4.78 7.32
C PRO A 20 -49.21 5.77 6.16
N SER A 21 -48.85 7.03 6.41
CA SER A 21 -48.84 8.11 5.41
C SER A 21 -47.78 7.90 4.31
N PRO A 22 -48.08 8.21 3.03
CA PRO A 22 -47.19 8.09 1.88
C PRO A 22 -46.56 9.44 1.49
N LEU A 23 -45.39 9.42 0.83
CA LEU A 23 -44.71 10.44 -0.01
C LEU A 23 -43.21 10.05 0.02
N LEU A 24 -42.49 9.67 -1.03
CA LEU A 24 -42.49 10.01 -2.45
C LEU A 24 -41.91 8.86 -3.31
N GLN A 25 -42.50 8.68 -4.48
CA GLN A 25 -41.98 8.07 -5.72
C GLN A 25 -42.85 8.64 -6.87
N PRO A 26 -42.52 8.55 -8.18
CA PRO A 26 -41.33 8.06 -8.90
C PRO A 26 -40.96 9.08 -10.04
N PRO A 27 -40.36 8.79 -11.24
CA PRO A 27 -40.72 7.74 -12.20
C PRO A 27 -39.56 6.98 -12.88
N THR A 28 -39.94 5.85 -13.49
CA THR A 28 -39.16 4.92 -14.32
C THR A 28 -39.25 5.24 -15.83
N ASN A 29 -38.17 4.88 -16.54
CA ASN A 29 -38.03 4.45 -17.96
C ASN A 29 -38.16 5.50 -19.10
N THR A 30 -37.18 5.70 -19.99
CA THR A 30 -36.83 4.79 -21.12
C THR A 30 -35.67 5.33 -21.99
N ASN A 31 -34.78 4.40 -22.38
CA ASN A 31 -34.05 4.19 -23.65
C ASN A 31 -33.03 5.16 -24.33
N HIS A 32 -31.85 4.55 -24.56
CA HIS A 32 -30.96 4.51 -25.74
C HIS A 32 -29.62 5.27 -25.71
N GLY A 33 -28.54 4.50 -25.87
CA GLY A 33 -27.22 4.98 -26.30
C GLY A 33 -26.06 4.08 -25.85
N SER A 34 -25.65 3.15 -26.72
CA SER A 34 -24.48 2.27 -26.57
C SER A 34 -23.16 3.02 -26.36
N ALA A 35 -22.32 2.58 -25.41
CA ALA A 35 -20.87 2.78 -25.42
C ALA A 35 -20.18 1.77 -24.47
N PRO A 36 -18.91 1.38 -24.71
CA PRO A 36 -18.37 0.09 -24.29
C PRO A 36 -17.77 0.08 -22.87
N ARG A 37 -17.76 -1.14 -22.33
CA ARG A 37 -17.09 -1.62 -21.11
C ARG A 37 -15.62 -1.21 -21.03
N PRO A 38 -15.09 -0.84 -19.83
CA PRO A 38 -13.69 -1.03 -19.52
C PRO A 38 -13.48 -2.25 -18.62
N SER A 39 -12.35 -2.87 -18.87
CA SER A 39 -11.89 -4.18 -18.41
C SER A 39 -11.49 -4.20 -16.93
N ALA A 40 -11.43 -5.43 -16.40
CA ALA A 40 -11.01 -5.77 -15.05
C ALA A 40 -9.70 -5.08 -14.61
N LEU A 41 -9.69 -4.62 -13.35
CA LEU A 41 -8.48 -4.19 -12.64
C LEU A 41 -7.44 -5.32 -12.66
N LYS A 42 -6.31 -5.08 -13.32
CA LYS A 42 -5.08 -5.85 -13.09
C LYS A 42 -4.48 -5.38 -11.77
N SER A 43 -4.34 -6.31 -10.84
CA SER A 43 -3.43 -6.22 -9.70
C SER A 43 -2.00 -6.05 -10.21
N GLN A 44 -1.40 -4.87 -10.04
CA GLN A 44 0.01 -4.67 -10.27
C GLN A 44 0.77 -4.88 -8.97
N GLN A 45 1.55 -5.96 -8.95
CA GLN A 45 2.57 -6.25 -7.96
C GLN A 45 3.55 -5.08 -7.88
N SER A 46 3.90 -4.70 -6.66
CA SER A 46 4.98 -3.79 -6.34
C SER A 46 6.33 -4.40 -6.70
N SER A 47 6.99 -3.89 -7.73
CA SER A 47 8.45 -3.96 -7.87
C SER A 47 9.00 -2.55 -7.82
N GLY A 48 9.85 -2.30 -6.81
CA GLY A 48 10.53 -1.02 -6.64
C GLY A 48 11.52 -0.78 -7.77
N ALA A 49 11.25 0.25 -8.56
CA ALA A 49 12.23 1.00 -9.35
C ALA A 49 11.63 2.39 -9.61
N SER A 50 12.32 3.46 -9.26
CA SER A 50 11.89 4.84 -9.53
C SER A 50 11.88 5.07 -11.05
N ILE A 51 10.71 5.00 -11.66
CA ILE A 51 10.51 5.43 -13.05
C ILE A 51 10.60 6.97 -13.05
N PRO A 52 11.46 7.60 -13.88
CA PRO A 52 11.41 9.05 -14.04
C PRO A 52 10.10 9.39 -14.75
N LEU A 53 9.15 9.96 -13.99
CA LEU A 53 7.85 10.40 -14.50
C LEU A 53 8.04 11.40 -15.64
N SER A 54 7.47 11.12 -16.81
CA SER A 54 7.45 12.05 -17.94
C SER A 54 6.51 13.22 -17.66
N VAL A 55 6.77 14.39 -18.26
CA VAL A 55 5.91 15.57 -18.12
C VAL A 55 4.48 15.25 -18.59
N GLU A 56 4.34 14.46 -19.65
CA GLU A 56 3.03 14.03 -20.15
C GLU A 56 2.28 13.10 -19.18
N GLU A 57 2.99 12.28 -18.39
CA GLU A 57 2.37 11.44 -17.34
C GLU A 57 1.95 12.28 -16.12
N TRP A 58 2.67 13.36 -15.84
CA TRP A 58 2.29 14.33 -14.81
C TRP A 58 1.01 15.08 -15.18
N GLU A 59 0.91 15.55 -16.42
CA GLU A 59 -0.27 16.26 -16.93
C GLU A 59 -1.50 15.34 -17.00
N ALA A 60 -1.32 14.06 -17.33
CA ALA A 60 -2.42 13.08 -17.36
C ALA A 60 -2.98 12.73 -15.98
N ASN A 61 -2.15 12.76 -14.93
CA ASN A 61 -2.56 12.41 -13.57
C ASN A 61 -3.17 13.58 -12.78
N ALA A 62 -3.07 14.81 -13.28
CA ALA A 62 -3.64 16.01 -12.68
C ALA A 62 -4.26 16.93 -13.75
N PRO A 63 -5.35 16.53 -14.41
CA PRO A 63 -6.00 17.38 -15.39
C PRO A 63 -6.55 18.64 -14.70
N LEU A 64 -5.99 19.79 -15.05
CA LEU A 64 -6.45 21.09 -14.56
C LEU A 64 -7.84 21.39 -15.14
N THR A 65 -8.74 21.87 -14.29
CA THR A 65 -10.05 22.37 -14.73
C THR A 65 -9.91 23.68 -15.51
N ASP A 66 -10.88 24.01 -16.36
CA ASP A 66 -10.85 25.20 -17.22
C ASP A 66 -10.58 26.51 -16.46
N LEU A 67 -11.05 26.60 -15.20
CA LEU A 67 -10.84 27.73 -14.31
C LEU A 67 -9.40 27.83 -13.79
N GLU A 68 -8.76 26.69 -13.52
CA GLU A 68 -7.36 26.62 -13.10
C GLU A 68 -6.41 26.94 -14.26
N ILE A 69 -6.73 26.46 -15.46
CA ILE A 69 -6.00 26.81 -16.70
C ILE A 69 -6.08 28.32 -16.95
N GLN A 70 -7.26 28.92 -16.77
CA GLN A 70 -7.44 30.35 -16.91
C GLN A 70 -6.61 31.13 -15.89
N SER A 71 -6.57 30.67 -14.63
CA SER A 71 -5.73 31.26 -13.58
C SER A 71 -4.25 31.21 -13.95
N VAL A 72 -3.74 30.06 -14.41
CA VAL A 72 -2.34 29.89 -14.82
C VAL A 72 -1.98 30.81 -15.99
N ASN A 73 -2.88 30.96 -16.96
CA ASN A 73 -2.68 31.85 -18.11
C ASN A 73 -2.63 33.33 -17.71
N VAL A 74 -3.44 33.75 -16.72
CA VAL A 74 -3.37 35.11 -16.17
C VAL A 74 -2.03 35.36 -15.47
N THR A 75 -1.54 34.41 -14.68
CA THR A 75 -0.23 34.52 -14.02
C THR A 75 0.92 34.53 -15.03
N LYS A 76 0.81 33.72 -16.09
CA LYS A 76 1.78 33.71 -17.19
C LYS A 76 1.85 35.06 -17.90
N ALA A 77 0.72 35.62 -18.29
CA ALA A 77 0.65 36.94 -18.93
C ALA A 77 1.19 38.07 -18.02
N ALA A 78 1.00 37.95 -16.70
CA ALA A 78 1.57 38.88 -15.72
C ALA A 78 3.11 38.72 -15.60
N SER A 79 3.63 37.49 -15.70
CA SER A 79 5.06 37.20 -15.62
C SER A 79 5.86 37.63 -16.85
N GLU A 80 5.23 37.66 -18.02
CA GLU A 80 5.83 38.12 -19.28
C GLU A 80 6.08 39.65 -19.30
N ASN A 81 5.41 40.40 -18.41
CA ASN A 81 5.54 41.85 -18.28
C ASN A 81 6.38 42.28 -17.06
N ALA A 82 7.06 41.36 -16.38
CA ALA A 82 7.90 41.70 -15.24
C ALA A 82 9.12 42.51 -15.73
N PRO A 83 9.32 43.77 -15.27
CA PRO A 83 10.52 44.51 -15.62
C PRO A 83 11.76 43.81 -15.07
N PHE A 84 12.81 43.72 -15.88
CA PHE A 84 14.05 43.05 -15.51
C PHE A 84 14.66 43.67 -14.23
N PRO A 85 15.32 42.85 -13.39
CA PRO A 85 16.08 43.35 -12.27
C PRO A 85 17.15 44.35 -12.75
N ILE A 86 17.22 45.52 -12.09
CA ILE A 86 18.06 46.68 -12.43
C ILE A 86 19.54 46.33 -12.69
N LYS A 87 20.02 45.18 -12.20
CA LYS A 87 21.39 44.68 -12.37
C LYS A 87 21.73 44.21 -13.80
N PHE A 88 20.76 44.03 -14.69
CA PHE A 88 21.00 43.53 -16.06
C PHE A 88 20.68 44.52 -17.18
N VAL A 89 20.28 45.76 -16.85
CA VAL A 89 20.03 46.82 -17.85
C VAL A 89 21.31 47.56 -18.25
N ALA A 90 22.42 47.36 -17.53
CA ALA A 90 23.68 48.07 -17.77
C ALA A 90 24.55 47.50 -18.90
N ASP A 91 24.21 46.35 -19.51
CA ASP A 91 25.18 45.59 -20.33
C ASP A 91 24.66 45.19 -21.72
N ARG A 92 23.63 45.88 -22.24
CA ARG A 92 23.16 45.70 -23.63
C ARG A 92 22.85 47.03 -24.28
N LYS A 93 23.91 47.77 -24.63
CA LYS A 93 23.94 48.74 -25.74
C LYS A 93 25.40 49.10 -26.04
N SER A 94 26.05 48.24 -26.80
CA SER A 94 27.31 48.52 -27.49
C SER A 94 27.38 47.59 -28.72
N ASP A 95 26.86 48.05 -29.86
CA ASP A 95 27.66 48.29 -31.06
C ASP A 95 26.79 48.75 -32.25
N ASP A 96 27.39 49.66 -33.02
CA ASP A 96 27.04 50.22 -34.34
C ASP A 96 25.98 51.33 -34.43
N ASN A 97 26.41 52.57 -34.14
CA ASN A 97 26.59 53.62 -35.17
C ASN A 97 27.16 54.92 -34.55
N GLU A 98 28.37 55.31 -34.97
CA GLU A 98 28.86 56.70 -34.94
C GLU A 98 28.12 57.55 -35.99
N PRO A 99 28.11 58.92 -35.95
CA PRO A 99 29.17 59.77 -35.41
C PRO A 99 28.74 60.99 -34.56
N GLU A 100 29.78 61.61 -33.97
CA GLU A 100 29.91 63.02 -33.55
C GLU A 100 29.11 63.51 -32.32
N SER A 101 29.82 63.65 -31.19
CA SER A 101 30.26 64.96 -30.67
C SER A 101 30.84 64.83 -29.26
N GLU A 102 32.12 65.21 -29.16
CA GLU A 102 32.83 65.87 -28.05
C GLU A 102 32.21 65.84 -26.63
N VAL A 103 32.95 65.34 -25.63
CA VAL A 103 33.85 66.14 -24.77
C VAL A 103 34.39 65.26 -23.63
N SER A 104 35.70 65.38 -23.44
CA SER A 104 36.58 64.62 -22.57
C SER A 104 36.44 64.94 -21.07
N THR A 105 36.59 63.85 -20.30
CA THR A 105 37.41 63.69 -19.08
C THR A 105 37.42 64.75 -17.98
N ALA A 106 36.91 64.31 -16.82
CA ALA A 106 37.27 64.81 -15.50
C ALA A 106 38.77 64.66 -15.24
N SER A 107 39.37 65.70 -14.65
CA SER A 107 40.62 65.59 -13.91
C SER A 107 40.69 66.55 -12.74
N SER A 108 41.08 65.98 -11.60
CA SER A 108 41.94 66.56 -10.56
C SER A 108 41.58 67.94 -9.99
N SER A 109 40.91 67.91 -8.83
CA SER A 109 40.85 69.01 -7.88
C SER A 109 42.20 69.20 -7.16
N ARG A 110 42.97 70.20 -7.59
CA ARG A 110 43.93 70.94 -6.77
C ARG A 110 43.61 72.43 -6.91
N PRO A 111 43.74 73.25 -5.84
CA PRO A 111 43.46 74.68 -5.94
C PRO A 111 44.60 75.35 -6.70
N SER A 112 44.31 75.84 -7.91
CA SER A 112 45.24 76.69 -8.66
C SER A 112 45.35 78.05 -7.98
N THR A 113 46.58 78.47 -7.71
CA THR A 113 47.00 79.87 -7.51
C THR A 113 46.36 80.76 -8.58
N PRO A 114 45.84 81.95 -8.29
CA PRO A 114 45.23 82.78 -9.33
C PRO A 114 46.33 83.25 -10.29
N SER A 115 46.33 82.70 -11.51
CA SER A 115 47.07 83.22 -12.64
C SER A 115 46.49 84.58 -13.01
N ASN A 116 47.35 85.58 -13.03
CA ASN A 116 47.03 86.97 -13.37
C ASN A 116 46.85 87.09 -14.90
N ALA A 117 45.80 86.48 -15.43
CA ALA A 117 45.39 86.64 -16.82
C ALA A 117 44.47 87.85 -16.90
N PHE A 118 45.02 89.00 -17.25
CA PHE A 118 44.28 90.21 -17.60
C PHE A 118 43.27 89.89 -18.71
N PRO A 119 41.95 89.92 -18.44
CA PRO A 119 40.98 90.03 -19.50
C PRO A 119 40.88 91.53 -19.81
N THR A 120 41.10 91.89 -21.07
CA THR A 120 40.78 93.20 -21.63
C THR A 120 39.26 93.41 -21.54
N ARG A 121 38.77 93.76 -20.33
CA ARG A 121 37.39 94.15 -20.07
C ARG A 121 37.31 95.66 -20.13
N THR A 122 36.90 96.15 -21.30
CA THR A 122 36.16 97.40 -21.44
C THR A 122 34.84 97.25 -20.67
N GLY A 123 34.88 97.53 -19.37
CA GLY A 123 33.71 97.46 -18.49
C GLY A 123 34.05 97.94 -17.09
N THR A 124 33.51 99.09 -16.71
CA THR A 124 33.62 99.74 -15.39
C THR A 124 33.67 98.73 -14.25
N HIS A 125 34.73 98.73 -13.43
CA HIS A 125 34.78 97.96 -12.18
C HIS A 125 33.55 98.33 -11.33
N THR A 126 32.84 97.33 -10.81
CA THR A 126 31.59 97.48 -10.04
C THR A 126 31.73 98.23 -8.72
N LEU A 127 32.95 98.53 -8.29
CA LEU A 127 33.26 99.35 -7.12
C LEU A 127 33.89 100.70 -7.50
N GLN A 128 33.91 101.07 -8.78
CA GLN A 128 34.45 102.34 -9.23
C GLN A 128 33.32 103.39 -9.27
N PRO A 129 33.49 104.57 -8.65
CA PRO A 129 32.49 105.62 -8.69
C PRO A 129 32.19 105.98 -10.16
N ARG A 130 30.95 105.83 -10.61
CA ARG A 130 30.53 106.21 -11.98
C ARG A 130 30.52 107.73 -12.20
N GLN A 131 30.79 108.53 -11.15
CA GLN A 131 30.95 109.99 -11.18
C GLN A 131 32.09 110.39 -10.21
N PRO A 132 32.85 111.46 -10.51
CA PRO A 132 33.95 111.92 -9.65
C PRO A 132 33.41 112.40 -8.29
N VAL A 133 33.99 111.88 -7.22
CA VAL A 133 33.59 112.13 -5.84
C VAL A 133 33.94 113.58 -5.49
N HIS A 134 32.93 114.43 -5.23
CA HIS A 134 33.15 115.88 -4.99
C HIS A 134 32.89 116.32 -3.54
N THR A 135 32.39 115.44 -2.67
CA THR A 135 32.10 115.78 -1.27
C THR A 135 32.64 114.70 -0.34
N THR A 136 33.18 115.08 0.82
CA THR A 136 33.72 114.15 1.83
C THR A 136 32.71 113.07 2.22
N GLN A 137 31.42 113.40 2.25
CA GLN A 137 30.33 112.46 2.51
C GLN A 137 30.23 111.36 1.44
N GLN A 138 30.38 111.71 0.16
CA GLN A 138 30.36 110.73 -0.94
C GLN A 138 31.57 109.77 -0.89
N LEU A 139 32.70 110.23 -0.34
CA LEU A 139 33.88 109.39 -0.13
C LEU A 139 33.66 108.39 1.02
N TYR A 140 33.04 108.83 2.12
CA TYR A 140 32.65 107.92 3.21
C TYR A 140 31.60 106.91 2.78
N ASP A 141 30.62 107.31 1.97
CA ASP A 141 29.60 106.40 1.45
C ASP A 141 30.21 105.35 0.51
N TRP A 142 31.16 105.75 -0.35
CA TRP A 142 31.90 104.83 -1.21
C TRP A 142 32.81 103.88 -0.43
N PHE A 143 33.53 104.39 0.58
CA PHE A 143 34.35 103.57 1.46
C PHE A 143 33.51 102.56 2.25
N ALA A 144 32.36 102.97 2.77
CA ALA A 144 31.41 102.08 3.43
C ALA A 144 30.85 101.01 2.47
N LEU A 145 30.66 101.35 1.19
CA LEU A 145 30.28 100.38 0.15
C LEU A 145 31.38 99.35 -0.07
N ILE A 146 32.65 99.78 -0.13
CA ILE A 146 33.81 98.89 -0.27
C ILE A 146 33.95 98.00 0.97
N ASP A 147 33.94 98.56 2.18
CA ASP A 147 34.01 97.81 3.43
C ASP A 147 32.87 96.79 3.53
N ARG A 148 31.65 97.17 3.16
CA ARG A 148 30.51 96.25 3.10
C ARG A 148 30.70 95.16 2.05
N SER A 149 31.30 95.46 0.90
CA SER A 149 31.59 94.48 -0.15
C SER A 149 32.69 93.51 0.24
N VAL A 150 33.75 93.99 0.91
CA VAL A 150 34.87 93.18 1.42
C VAL A 150 34.37 92.30 2.56
N ALA A 151 33.61 92.85 3.52
CA ALA A 151 32.97 92.07 4.58
C ALA A 151 32.01 91.03 4.01
N HIS A 152 31.19 91.39 3.02
CA HIS A 152 30.31 90.44 2.34
C HIS A 152 31.09 89.35 1.60
N SER A 153 32.23 89.68 0.97
CA SER A 153 33.06 88.69 0.26
C SER A 153 33.79 87.73 1.19
N GLN A 154 34.22 88.19 2.37
CA GLN A 154 34.84 87.31 3.37
C GLN A 154 33.79 86.43 4.07
N GLU A 155 32.61 86.99 4.35
CA GLU A 155 31.49 86.29 4.98
C GLU A 155 30.76 85.34 4.01
N SER A 156 30.80 85.59 2.69
CA SER A 156 30.05 84.80 1.70
C SER A 156 30.50 83.35 1.64
N HIS A 157 31.81 83.08 1.73
CA HIS A 157 32.33 81.71 1.70
C HIS A 157 31.97 80.95 2.99
N PHE A 158 31.99 81.63 4.16
CA PHE A 158 31.54 81.02 5.41
C PHE A 158 30.03 80.75 5.39
N ARG A 159 29.22 81.68 4.87
CA ARG A 159 27.77 81.46 4.68
C ARG A 159 27.45 80.36 3.70
N ALA A 160 28.19 80.26 2.59
CA ALA A 160 28.04 79.16 1.64
C ALA A 160 28.42 77.81 2.26
N HIS A 161 29.49 77.76 3.06
CA HIS A 161 29.88 76.56 3.79
C HIS A 161 28.85 76.18 4.85
N ILE A 162 28.35 77.13 5.64
CA ILE A 162 27.27 76.88 6.63
C ILE A 162 26.00 76.40 5.93
N ALA A 163 25.62 76.99 4.79
CA ALA A 163 24.49 76.55 4.00
C ALA A 163 24.67 75.12 3.48
N SER A 164 25.86 74.78 2.96
CA SER A 164 26.20 73.42 2.54
C SER A 164 26.14 72.43 3.70
N VAL A 165 26.74 72.74 4.85
CA VAL A 165 26.67 71.88 6.04
C VAL A 165 25.23 71.72 6.53
N SER A 166 24.42 72.78 6.51
CA SER A 166 23.00 72.70 6.88
C SER A 166 22.18 71.85 5.91
N GLN A 167 22.50 71.90 4.61
CA GLN A 167 21.88 71.05 3.60
C GLN A 167 22.29 69.59 3.79
N HIS A 168 23.57 69.31 4.05
CA HIS A 168 24.04 67.97 4.38
C HIS A 168 23.38 67.42 5.64
N LEU A 169 23.24 68.24 6.69
CA LEU A 169 22.53 67.87 7.91
C LEU A 169 21.06 67.51 7.60
N GLY A 170 20.37 68.32 6.80
CA GLY A 170 19.00 68.01 6.36
C GLY A 170 18.90 66.72 5.54
N THR A 171 19.91 66.40 4.72
CA THR A 171 19.93 65.10 4.01
C THR A 171 20.18 63.93 4.93
N TYR A 172 21.01 64.09 5.96
CA TYR A 172 21.22 63.05 6.97
C TYR A 172 19.98 62.83 7.83
N ASP A 173 19.29 63.90 8.24
CA ASP A 173 18.03 63.81 8.99
C ASP A 173 16.94 63.11 8.17
N PHE A 174 16.84 63.42 6.86
CA PHE A 174 15.92 62.72 5.96
C PHE A 174 16.27 61.24 5.82
N LEU A 175 17.55 60.91 5.67
CA LEU A 175 18.00 59.52 5.56
C LEU A 175 17.75 58.74 6.86
N LEU A 176 18.01 59.35 8.02
CA LEU A 176 17.70 58.77 9.32
C LEU A 176 16.19 58.50 9.45
N GLY A 177 15.35 59.47 9.10
CA GLY A 177 13.90 59.26 9.09
C GLY A 177 13.45 58.13 8.15
N LYS A 178 14.14 57.93 7.03
CA LYS A 178 13.88 56.79 6.12
C LYS A 178 14.36 55.46 6.67
N VAL A 179 15.50 55.43 7.37
CA VAL A 179 15.97 54.24 8.07
C VAL A 179 14.97 53.87 9.16
N ASP A 180 14.52 54.82 9.97
CA ASP A 180 13.52 54.60 11.01
C ASP A 180 12.20 54.06 10.43
N GLU A 181 11.74 54.59 9.28
CA GLU A 181 10.55 54.08 8.59
C GLU A 181 10.72 52.62 8.15
N ILE A 182 11.87 52.28 7.55
CA ILE A 182 12.18 50.91 7.12
C ILE A 182 12.32 49.97 8.31
N GLU A 183 12.95 50.41 9.41
CA GLU A 183 13.08 49.64 10.64
C GLU A 183 11.70 49.32 11.22
N ASN A 184 10.81 50.31 11.31
CA ASN A 184 9.44 50.10 11.75
C ASN A 184 8.66 49.15 10.81
N GLU A 185 8.80 49.27 9.49
CA GLU A 185 8.19 48.34 8.55
C GLU A 185 8.73 46.91 8.68
N LEU A 186 10.04 46.77 8.92
CA LEU A 186 10.69 45.48 9.11
C LEU A 186 10.21 44.82 10.41
N ASP A 187 10.14 45.58 11.50
CA ASP A 187 9.63 45.11 12.78
C ASP A 187 8.17 44.66 12.66
N MET A 188 7.33 45.45 11.98
CA MET A 188 5.94 45.07 11.70
C MET A 188 5.84 43.79 10.86
N LYS A 189 6.69 43.62 9.85
CA LYS A 189 6.72 42.39 9.05
C LYS A 189 7.19 41.20 9.87
N LEU A 190 8.23 41.35 10.69
CA LEU A 190 8.74 40.29 11.55
C LEU A 190 7.68 39.84 12.56
N GLU A 191 6.96 40.77 13.17
CA GLU A 191 5.91 40.45 14.12
C GLU A 191 4.72 39.75 13.43
N ASN A 192 4.33 40.19 12.23
CA ASN A 192 3.33 39.49 11.42
C ASN A 192 3.76 38.07 11.05
N TRP A 193 5.02 37.88 10.65
CA TRP A 193 5.58 36.55 10.37
C TRP A 193 5.56 35.65 11.60
N ARG A 194 5.96 36.17 12.77
CA ARG A 194 5.91 35.43 14.03
C ARG A 194 4.48 35.05 14.39
N SER A 195 3.53 35.98 14.26
CA SER A 195 2.11 35.74 14.52
C SER A 195 1.53 34.65 13.59
N VAL A 196 1.88 34.67 12.31
CA VAL A 196 1.47 33.63 11.35
C VAL A 196 2.10 32.28 11.70
N GLU A 197 3.40 32.24 12.03
CA GLU A 197 4.09 31.00 12.37
C GLU A 197 3.58 30.40 13.69
N GLU A 198 3.36 31.22 14.72
CA GLU A 198 2.91 30.79 16.05
C GLU A 198 1.40 30.48 16.08
N GLY A 199 0.57 31.34 15.48
CA GLY A 199 -0.89 31.22 15.54
C GLY A 199 -1.47 30.23 14.54
N GLY A 200 -1.03 30.30 13.28
CA GLY A 200 -1.59 29.50 12.19
C GLY A 200 -0.70 28.34 11.77
N GLY A 201 0.59 28.61 11.56
CA GLY A 201 1.57 27.67 11.02
C GLY A 201 1.79 26.47 11.93
N LYS A 202 2.06 26.70 13.21
CA LYS A 202 2.26 25.64 14.19
C LYS A 202 1.00 24.83 14.44
N SER A 203 -0.15 25.50 14.65
CA SER A 203 -1.43 24.80 14.84
C SER A 203 -1.82 23.96 13.61
N LEU A 204 -1.55 24.44 12.39
CA LEU A 204 -1.80 23.70 11.16
C LEU A 204 -0.84 22.52 10.99
N LYS A 205 0.45 22.71 11.30
CA LYS A 205 1.46 21.64 11.29
C LYS A 205 1.06 20.53 12.27
N ASP A 206 0.71 20.88 13.50
CA ASP A 206 0.25 19.93 14.52
C ASP A 206 -1.03 19.19 14.08
N ALA A 207 -2.00 19.91 13.49
CA ALA A 207 -3.21 19.30 12.97
C ALA A 207 -2.93 18.33 11.81
N ARG A 208 -2.00 18.70 10.91
CA ARG A 208 -1.57 17.85 9.79
C ARG A 208 -0.86 16.60 10.29
N GLU A 209 0.01 16.73 11.29
CA GLU A 209 0.72 15.60 11.88
C GLU A 209 -0.25 14.61 12.53
N ARG A 210 -1.21 15.11 13.33
CA ARG A 210 -2.28 14.26 13.90
C ARG A 210 -3.10 13.53 12.84
N LEU A 211 -3.46 14.22 11.74
CA LEU A 211 -4.18 13.60 10.63
C LEU A 211 -3.34 12.53 9.92
N LEU A 212 -2.03 12.75 9.79
CA LEU A 212 -1.14 11.76 9.20
C LEU A 212 -1.04 10.51 10.08
N GLU A 213 -0.88 10.68 11.39
CA GLU A 213 -0.90 9.58 12.35
C GLU A 213 -2.23 8.81 12.32
N GLU A 214 -3.36 9.51 12.25
CA GLU A 214 -4.67 8.87 12.17
C GLU A 214 -4.83 8.10 10.86
N LYS A 215 -4.40 8.68 9.73
CA LYS A 215 -4.38 7.98 8.44
C LYS A 215 -3.52 6.73 8.52
N ASP A 216 -2.34 6.80 9.12
CA ASP A 216 -1.45 5.64 9.25
C ASP A 216 -2.08 4.53 10.11
N LYS A 217 -2.69 4.90 11.25
CA LYS A 217 -3.45 3.96 12.10
C LYS A 217 -4.63 3.33 11.35
N LEU A 218 -5.34 4.10 10.53
CA LEU A 218 -6.47 3.59 9.73
C LEU A 218 -6.00 2.64 8.62
N VAL A 219 -4.87 2.93 7.98
CA VAL A 219 -4.26 2.03 7.00
C VAL A 219 -3.84 0.72 7.67
N GLU A 220 -3.14 0.79 8.79
CA GLU A 220 -2.74 -0.40 9.56
C GLU A 220 -3.96 -1.24 9.99
N LEU A 221 -5.03 -0.59 10.46
CA LEU A 221 -6.28 -1.26 10.79
C LEU A 221 -6.91 -1.92 9.56
N THR A 222 -6.91 -1.24 8.42
CA THR A 222 -7.45 -1.78 7.16
C THR A 222 -6.68 -3.00 6.70
N ASP A 223 -5.36 -2.97 6.75
CA ASP A 223 -4.50 -4.11 6.40
C ASP A 223 -4.68 -5.28 7.37
N ASN A 224 -4.83 -4.99 8.66
CA ASN A 224 -5.15 -5.98 9.68
C ASN A 224 -6.52 -6.63 9.46
N ILE A 225 -7.54 -5.86 9.09
CA ILE A 225 -8.86 -6.40 8.73
C ILE A 225 -8.76 -7.23 7.45
N GLY A 226 -8.05 -6.74 6.43
CA GLY A 226 -7.87 -7.42 5.15
C GLY A 226 -7.20 -8.78 5.31
N SER A 227 -6.09 -8.84 6.04
CA SER A 227 -5.37 -10.09 6.32
C SER A 227 -6.23 -11.09 7.12
N GLN A 228 -7.08 -10.61 8.03
CA GLN A 228 -8.00 -11.48 8.76
C GLN A 228 -9.13 -12.01 7.88
N LEU A 229 -9.66 -11.17 7.00
CA LEU A 229 -10.72 -11.54 6.07
C LEU A 229 -10.25 -12.58 5.05
N GLU A 230 -8.98 -12.51 4.64
CA GLU A 230 -8.38 -13.46 3.70
C GLU A 230 -8.53 -14.92 4.18
N TYR A 231 -8.30 -15.18 5.47
CA TYR A 231 -8.51 -16.52 6.05
C TYR A 231 -9.97 -16.94 5.99
N LEU A 232 -10.91 -16.03 6.28
CA LEU A 232 -12.34 -16.34 6.23
C LEU A 232 -12.81 -16.63 4.81
N GLN A 233 -12.25 -15.92 3.81
CA GLN A 233 -12.55 -16.15 2.40
C GLN A 233 -12.07 -17.53 1.90
N GLN A 234 -11.04 -18.11 2.53
CA GLN A 234 -10.62 -19.49 2.22
C GLN A 234 -11.74 -20.50 2.47
N LEU A 235 -12.66 -20.23 3.39
CA LEU A 235 -13.79 -21.11 3.65
C LEU A 235 -14.68 -21.23 2.40
N ASP A 236 -14.99 -20.11 1.75
CA ASP A 236 -15.86 -20.09 0.57
C ASP A 236 -15.18 -20.73 -0.63
N LEU A 237 -13.85 -20.59 -0.75
CA LEU A 237 -13.06 -21.28 -1.77
C LEU A 237 -13.09 -22.80 -1.55
N ALA A 238 -12.80 -23.26 -0.33
CA ALA A 238 -12.83 -24.68 0.03
C ALA A 238 -14.23 -25.28 -0.13
N ALA A 239 -15.27 -24.60 0.37
CA ALA A 239 -16.65 -25.05 0.29
C ALA A 239 -17.12 -25.19 -1.17
N ARG A 240 -16.81 -24.22 -2.04
CA ARG A 240 -17.15 -24.30 -3.47
C ARG A 240 -16.48 -25.48 -4.14
N MET A 241 -15.18 -25.67 -3.89
CA MET A 241 -14.43 -26.77 -4.48
C MET A 241 -14.94 -28.15 -4.03
N LEU A 242 -15.36 -28.28 -2.77
CA LEU A 242 -15.87 -29.53 -2.21
C LEU A 242 -17.36 -29.79 -2.48
N SER A 243 -18.10 -28.82 -3.02
CA SER A 243 -19.55 -28.96 -3.27
C SER A 243 -19.88 -29.91 -4.40
N HIS A 244 -19.06 -29.91 -5.46
CA HIS A 244 -19.23 -30.80 -6.61
C HIS A 244 -17.90 -31.47 -6.94
N PRO A 245 -17.47 -32.45 -6.13
CA PRO A 245 -16.17 -33.08 -6.32
C PRO A 245 -16.20 -33.94 -7.59
N GLY A 246 -15.39 -33.57 -8.58
CA GLY A 246 -15.11 -34.43 -9.73
C GLY A 246 -14.22 -35.61 -9.31
N GLU A 247 -14.29 -36.73 -10.04
CA GLU A 247 -13.51 -37.94 -9.72
C GLU A 247 -11.99 -37.69 -9.68
N GLN A 248 -11.51 -36.72 -10.46
CA GLN A 248 -10.09 -36.38 -10.56
C GLN A 248 -9.64 -35.31 -9.55
N LEU A 249 -10.57 -34.69 -8.81
CA LEU A 249 -10.28 -33.53 -7.95
C LEU A 249 -9.15 -33.82 -6.95
N ILE A 250 -9.20 -34.97 -6.29
CA ILE A 250 -8.23 -35.38 -5.27
C ILE A 250 -6.80 -35.55 -5.79
N TYR A 251 -6.61 -35.72 -7.11
CA TYR A 251 -5.30 -35.84 -7.74
C TYR A 251 -4.74 -34.49 -8.20
N GLN A 252 -5.52 -33.41 -8.10
CA GLN A 252 -5.08 -32.06 -8.45
C GLN A 252 -4.28 -31.46 -7.30
N GLY A 253 -3.21 -30.72 -7.61
CA GLY A 253 -2.40 -30.02 -6.61
C GLY A 253 -3.23 -29.02 -5.79
N ASP A 254 -4.21 -28.37 -6.42
CA ASP A 254 -5.11 -27.40 -5.79
C ASP A 254 -5.94 -28.02 -4.65
N PHE A 255 -6.28 -29.30 -4.74
CA PHE A 255 -6.99 -30.01 -3.69
C PHE A 255 -6.14 -30.16 -2.43
N VAL A 256 -4.88 -30.57 -2.59
CA VAL A 256 -3.93 -30.72 -1.47
C VAL A 256 -3.63 -29.36 -0.87
N TYR A 257 -3.37 -28.36 -1.71
CA TYR A 257 -3.12 -26.98 -1.27
C TYR A 257 -4.30 -26.40 -0.49
N MET A 258 -5.54 -26.61 -0.95
CA MET A 258 -6.72 -26.20 -0.21
C MET A 258 -6.79 -26.88 1.16
N ALA A 259 -6.55 -28.20 1.24
CA ALA A 259 -6.59 -28.91 2.51
C ALA A 259 -5.53 -28.37 3.49
N GLU A 260 -4.33 -28.01 3.01
CA GLU A 260 -3.29 -27.35 3.82
C GLU A 260 -3.71 -25.94 4.25
N LYS A 261 -4.35 -25.17 3.37
CA LYS A 261 -4.88 -23.85 3.74
C LYS A 261 -5.98 -23.96 4.79
N VAL A 262 -6.84 -24.98 4.71
CA VAL A 262 -7.84 -25.24 5.75
C VAL A 262 -7.16 -25.56 7.08
N ASP A 263 -6.10 -26.38 7.10
CA ASP A 263 -5.32 -26.64 8.34
C ASP A 263 -4.82 -25.33 8.97
N ILE A 264 -4.21 -24.45 8.17
CA ILE A 264 -3.70 -23.15 8.64
C ILE A 264 -4.85 -22.29 9.19
N CYS A 265 -5.98 -22.22 8.48
CA CYS A 265 -7.14 -21.43 8.92
C CYS A 265 -7.72 -21.95 10.24
N VAL A 266 -7.77 -23.28 10.41
CA VAL A 266 -8.21 -23.92 11.66
C VAL A 266 -7.30 -23.52 12.82
N GLU A 267 -5.98 -23.58 12.65
CA GLU A 267 -5.03 -23.19 13.70
C GLU A 267 -5.07 -21.69 14.04
N VAL A 268 -5.21 -20.82 13.03
CA VAL A 268 -5.37 -19.38 13.23
C VAL A 268 -6.66 -19.08 14.01
N LEU A 269 -7.78 -19.69 13.65
CA LEU A 269 -9.05 -19.50 14.36
C LEU A 269 -9.05 -20.12 15.76
N LYS A 270 -8.35 -21.24 15.95
CA LYS A 270 -8.13 -21.81 17.29
C LYS A 270 -7.38 -20.86 18.21
N THR A 271 -6.46 -20.06 17.68
CA THR A 271 -5.74 -19.03 18.43
C THR A 271 -6.61 -17.79 18.67
N LYS A 272 -7.48 -17.44 17.72
CA LYS A 272 -8.33 -16.24 17.74
C LYS A 272 -9.80 -16.53 18.13
N ARG A 273 -10.02 -17.29 19.22
CA ARG A 273 -11.37 -17.67 19.69
C ARG A 273 -12.27 -16.50 20.12
N HIS A 274 -11.68 -15.34 20.42
CA HIS A 274 -12.41 -14.16 20.85
C HIS A 274 -13.15 -13.44 19.70
N PHE A 275 -12.91 -13.83 18.45
CA PHE A 275 -13.62 -13.25 17.31
C PHE A 275 -15.10 -13.64 17.32
N LYS A 276 -15.93 -12.71 16.86
CA LYS A 276 -17.36 -12.97 16.66
C LYS A 276 -17.53 -14.16 15.71
N GLU A 277 -18.34 -15.14 16.11
CA GLU A 277 -18.63 -16.34 15.33
C GLU A 277 -17.41 -17.23 15.01
N ALA A 278 -16.28 -17.06 15.71
CA ALA A 278 -15.07 -17.87 15.50
C ALA A 278 -15.36 -19.38 15.56
N GLU A 279 -16.18 -19.81 16.53
CA GLU A 279 -16.61 -21.20 16.70
C GLU A 279 -17.39 -21.73 15.49
N VAL A 280 -18.23 -20.89 14.88
CA VAL A 280 -19.03 -21.28 13.70
C VAL A 280 -18.12 -21.48 12.50
N TYR A 281 -17.18 -20.55 12.28
CA TYR A 281 -16.19 -20.69 11.21
C TYR A 281 -15.29 -21.90 11.41
N LEU A 282 -14.81 -22.11 12.63
CA LEU A 282 -14.00 -23.26 12.99
C LEU A 282 -14.73 -24.57 12.66
N LEU A 283 -15.99 -24.70 13.08
CA LEU A 283 -16.82 -25.87 12.77
C LEU A 283 -16.97 -26.08 11.26
N ARG A 284 -17.17 -25.00 10.48
CA ARG A 284 -17.29 -25.10 9.02
C ARG A 284 -15.98 -25.51 8.36
N PHE A 285 -14.83 -25.03 8.83
CA PHE A 285 -13.53 -25.48 8.34
C PHE A 285 -13.27 -26.96 8.68
N GLN A 286 -13.61 -27.39 9.89
CA GLN A 286 -13.56 -28.80 10.29
C GLN A 286 -14.46 -29.68 9.40
N GLN A 287 -15.65 -29.21 9.04
CA GLN A 287 -16.54 -29.89 8.09
C GLN A 287 -15.92 -29.97 6.69
N CYS A 288 -15.31 -28.89 6.19
CA CYS A 288 -14.57 -28.91 4.92
C CYS A 288 -13.44 -29.94 4.97
N MET A 289 -12.68 -29.98 6.07
CA MET A 289 -11.61 -30.96 6.26
C MET A 289 -12.14 -32.39 6.23
N THR A 290 -13.18 -32.67 7.03
CA THR A 290 -13.83 -33.99 7.08
C THR A 290 -14.34 -34.40 5.70
N ARG A 291 -14.98 -33.49 4.95
CA ARG A 291 -15.45 -33.76 3.58
C ARG A 291 -14.30 -34.08 2.62
N ALA A 292 -13.20 -33.32 2.67
CA ALA A 292 -12.02 -33.60 1.86
C ALA A 292 -11.45 -35.00 2.15
N MET A 293 -11.33 -35.35 3.43
CA MET A 293 -10.85 -36.66 3.87
C MET A 293 -11.80 -37.81 3.47
N ILE A 294 -13.11 -37.57 3.49
CA ILE A 294 -14.10 -38.53 2.98
C ILE A 294 -13.88 -38.82 1.49
N LEU A 295 -13.54 -37.82 0.68
CA LEU A 295 -13.26 -38.03 -0.76
C LEU A 295 -12.05 -38.93 -0.97
N ILE A 296 -10.97 -38.73 -0.20
CA ILE A 296 -9.79 -39.61 -0.22
C ILE A 296 -10.20 -41.04 0.16
N LYS A 297 -10.92 -41.20 1.28
CA LYS A 297 -11.41 -42.52 1.73
C LYS A 297 -12.25 -43.20 0.64
N MET A 298 -13.22 -42.49 0.06
CA MET A 298 -14.11 -43.02 -0.96
C MET A 298 -13.34 -43.48 -2.20
N ASN A 299 -12.38 -42.69 -2.69
CA ASN A 299 -11.53 -43.09 -3.80
C ASN A 299 -10.68 -44.32 -3.48
N PHE A 300 -10.10 -44.38 -2.28
CA PHE A 300 -9.31 -45.53 -1.86
C PHE A 300 -10.15 -46.81 -1.77
N VAL A 301 -11.27 -46.77 -1.07
CA VAL A 301 -12.20 -47.90 -0.93
C VAL A 301 -12.76 -48.32 -2.29
N GLY A 302 -13.07 -47.37 -3.17
CA GLY A 302 -13.50 -47.62 -4.55
C GLY A 302 -12.42 -48.34 -5.36
N SER A 303 -11.17 -47.85 -5.29
CA SER A 303 -10.01 -48.44 -5.96
C SER A 303 -9.74 -49.87 -5.48
N LEU A 304 -9.83 -50.12 -4.17
CA LEU A 304 -9.69 -51.46 -3.60
C LEU A 304 -10.80 -52.40 -4.05
N ARG A 305 -12.05 -51.94 -4.10
CA ARG A 305 -13.18 -52.75 -4.55
C ARG A 305 -13.04 -53.14 -6.02
N ALA A 306 -12.71 -52.16 -6.88
CA ALA A 306 -12.47 -52.39 -8.30
C ALA A 306 -11.32 -53.38 -8.52
N LEU A 307 -10.19 -53.18 -7.81
CA LEU A 307 -9.03 -54.07 -7.88
C LEU A 307 -9.37 -55.49 -7.40
N SER A 308 -10.09 -55.61 -6.28
CA SER A 308 -10.46 -56.92 -5.72
C SER A 308 -11.39 -57.68 -6.67
N SER A 309 -12.32 -56.97 -7.31
CA SER A 309 -13.23 -57.55 -8.30
C SER A 309 -12.49 -58.03 -9.56
N ASP A 310 -11.56 -57.22 -10.08
CA ASP A 310 -10.73 -57.60 -11.24
C ASP A 310 -9.88 -58.84 -10.91
N ILE A 311 -9.19 -58.85 -9.77
CA ILE A 311 -8.37 -59.98 -9.33
C ILE A 311 -9.22 -61.24 -9.14
N SER A 312 -10.38 -61.14 -8.49
CA SER A 312 -11.26 -62.30 -8.27
C SER A 312 -11.71 -62.92 -9.60
N LYS A 313 -12.03 -62.08 -10.59
CA LYS A 313 -12.40 -62.53 -11.93
C LYS A 313 -11.24 -63.27 -12.61
N ARG A 314 -10.03 -62.69 -12.59
CA ARG A 314 -8.82 -63.31 -13.18
C ARG A 314 -8.46 -64.63 -12.51
N LEU A 315 -8.65 -64.73 -11.19
CA LEU A 315 -8.32 -65.95 -10.44
C LEU A 315 -9.33 -67.08 -10.68
N SER A 316 -10.55 -66.76 -11.12
CA SER A 316 -11.58 -67.74 -11.47
C SER A 316 -11.42 -68.35 -12.88
N GLU A 317 -10.61 -67.72 -13.73
CA GLU A 317 -10.27 -68.27 -15.05
C GLU A 317 -9.40 -69.52 -14.86
N LYS A 318 -9.83 -70.68 -15.38
CA LYS A 318 -9.05 -71.92 -15.34
C LYS A 318 -7.76 -71.69 -16.15
N ASP A 319 -6.61 -72.14 -15.63
CA ASP A 319 -5.26 -72.07 -16.23
C ASP A 319 -4.31 -70.92 -15.79
N VAL A 320 -4.56 -70.25 -14.66
CA VAL A 320 -3.57 -69.32 -14.09
C VAL A 320 -2.48 -70.07 -13.32
N SER A 321 -1.23 -70.01 -13.80
CA SER A 321 -0.06 -70.61 -13.14
C SER A 321 0.17 -70.05 -11.72
N GLN A 322 0.76 -70.84 -10.82
CA GLN A 322 1.02 -70.42 -9.43
C GLN A 322 1.84 -69.11 -9.35
N THR A 323 2.85 -68.96 -10.22
CA THR A 323 3.64 -67.73 -10.35
C THR A 323 2.78 -66.55 -10.79
N ALA A 324 1.87 -66.74 -11.75
CA ALA A 324 0.96 -65.68 -12.19
C ALA A 324 -0.04 -65.29 -11.09
N GLN A 325 -0.54 -66.25 -10.31
CA GLN A 325 -1.42 -65.97 -9.15
C GLN A 325 -0.71 -65.10 -8.10
N MET A 326 0.54 -65.42 -7.77
CA MET A 326 1.37 -64.62 -6.86
C MET A 326 1.54 -63.19 -7.40
N HIS A 327 1.84 -63.05 -8.68
CA HIS A 327 2.01 -61.75 -9.33
C HIS A 327 0.73 -60.91 -9.29
N ILE A 328 -0.43 -61.51 -9.53
CA ILE A 328 -1.73 -60.84 -9.46
C ILE A 328 -2.06 -60.42 -8.03
N LEU A 329 -1.80 -61.26 -7.04
CA LEU A 329 -2.15 -61.02 -5.63
C LEU A 329 -1.28 -59.95 -4.95
N TYR A 330 -0.08 -59.68 -5.44
CA TYR A 330 0.83 -58.71 -4.84
C TYR A 330 1.16 -57.56 -5.79
N THR A 331 1.71 -57.82 -6.97
CA THR A 331 2.19 -56.76 -7.88
C THR A 331 1.08 -55.79 -8.32
N ARG A 332 -0.15 -56.28 -8.52
CA ARG A 332 -1.28 -55.40 -8.85
C ARG A 332 -1.66 -54.46 -7.70
N PHE A 333 -1.63 -54.95 -6.47
CA PHE A 333 -1.82 -54.09 -5.29
C PHE A 333 -0.69 -53.07 -5.18
N ARG A 334 0.57 -53.47 -5.40
CA ARG A 334 1.71 -52.52 -5.42
C ARG A 334 1.50 -51.38 -6.43
N SER A 335 1.05 -51.71 -7.64
CA SER A 335 0.78 -50.71 -8.67
C SER A 335 -0.30 -49.69 -8.27
N VAL A 336 -1.35 -50.13 -7.58
CA VAL A 336 -2.39 -49.23 -7.07
C VAL A 336 -1.88 -48.40 -5.89
N SER A 337 -1.04 -48.99 -5.02
CA SER A 337 -0.46 -48.31 -3.86
C SER A 337 0.26 -47.01 -4.25
N ASN A 338 1.03 -47.03 -5.34
CA ASN A 338 1.76 -45.85 -5.83
C ASN A 338 0.87 -44.63 -6.08
N LYS A 339 -0.41 -44.84 -6.42
CA LYS A 339 -1.37 -43.75 -6.68
C LYS A 339 -2.11 -43.30 -5.42
N VAL A 340 -2.47 -44.24 -4.54
CA VAL A 340 -3.35 -43.95 -3.39
C VAL A 340 -2.58 -43.68 -2.10
N ALA A 341 -1.34 -44.16 -1.97
CA ALA A 341 -0.53 -44.01 -0.77
C ALA A 341 -0.24 -42.54 -0.43
N PRO A 342 0.08 -41.62 -1.38
CA PRO A 342 0.25 -40.21 -1.05
C PRO A 342 -1.01 -39.59 -0.45
N LEU A 343 -2.19 -39.95 -0.98
CA LEU A 343 -3.47 -39.47 -0.49
C LEU A 343 -3.79 -40.03 0.91
N LEU A 344 -3.50 -41.31 1.13
CA LEU A 344 -3.62 -41.92 2.46
C LEU A 344 -2.66 -41.28 3.46
N GLY A 345 -1.44 -40.93 3.05
CA GLY A 345 -0.48 -40.21 3.89
C GLY A 345 -1.04 -38.85 4.35
N GLU A 346 -1.72 -38.11 3.48
CA GLU A 346 -2.39 -36.86 3.83
C GLU A 346 -3.56 -37.07 4.83
N LEU A 347 -4.27 -38.20 4.73
CA LEU A 347 -5.29 -38.60 5.70
C LEU A 347 -4.67 -39.02 7.04
N GLU A 348 -3.62 -39.83 7.04
CA GLU A 348 -2.90 -40.27 8.24
C GLU A 348 -2.32 -39.07 9.00
N ARG A 349 -1.68 -38.14 8.27
CA ARG A 349 -1.12 -36.90 8.83
C ARG A 349 -2.18 -36.11 9.60
N ARG A 350 -3.36 -35.92 9.01
CA ARG A 350 -4.44 -35.15 9.62
C ARG A 350 -5.21 -35.91 10.67
N ALA A 351 -5.32 -37.23 10.57
CA ALA A 351 -5.89 -38.06 11.63
C ALA A 351 -5.06 -38.00 12.92
N ARG A 352 -3.74 -37.79 12.83
CA ARG A 352 -2.91 -37.51 14.01
C ARG A 352 -3.20 -36.14 14.63
N SER A 353 -3.40 -35.11 13.81
CA SER A 353 -3.70 -33.75 14.27
C SER A 353 -5.14 -33.58 14.79
N TYR A 354 -6.10 -34.33 14.22
CA TYR A 354 -7.54 -34.23 14.52
C TYR A 354 -8.16 -35.61 14.78
N PRO A 355 -7.76 -36.31 15.85
CA PRO A 355 -8.15 -37.69 16.07
C PRO A 355 -9.65 -37.88 16.31
N GLY A 356 -10.32 -36.91 16.96
CA GLY A 356 -11.75 -36.99 17.26
C GLY A 356 -12.67 -37.05 16.03
N GLU A 357 -12.22 -36.50 14.90
CA GLU A 357 -13.04 -36.41 13.68
C GLU A 357 -12.58 -37.38 12.59
N LEU A 358 -11.27 -37.60 12.47
CA LEU A 358 -10.68 -38.28 11.31
C LEU A 358 -10.18 -39.70 11.59
N SER A 359 -9.93 -40.09 12.85
CA SER A 359 -9.45 -41.45 13.16
C SER A 359 -10.43 -42.54 12.75
N SER A 360 -11.74 -42.28 12.81
CA SER A 360 -12.77 -43.23 12.35
C SER A 360 -12.68 -43.47 10.84
N LEU A 361 -12.47 -42.40 10.05
CA LEU A 361 -12.31 -42.48 8.60
C LEU A 361 -11.06 -43.29 8.22
N LEU A 362 -9.95 -43.07 8.94
CA LEU A 362 -8.73 -43.84 8.74
C LEU A 362 -8.92 -45.32 9.12
N ALA A 363 -9.58 -45.60 10.24
CA ALA A 363 -9.91 -46.97 10.65
C ALA A 363 -10.76 -47.71 9.60
N GLU A 364 -11.70 -47.01 8.96
CA GLU A 364 -12.47 -47.56 7.84
C GLU A 364 -11.58 -47.90 6.62
N CYS A 365 -10.57 -47.09 6.30
CA CYS A 365 -9.59 -47.41 5.26
C CYS A 365 -8.83 -48.70 5.60
N HIS A 366 -8.31 -48.84 6.83
CA HIS A 366 -7.64 -50.05 7.27
C HIS A 366 -8.57 -51.27 7.20
N ALA A 367 -9.80 -51.15 7.70
CA ALA A 367 -10.79 -52.22 7.65
C ALA A 367 -11.12 -52.64 6.21
N ALA A 368 -11.27 -51.69 5.29
CA ALA A 368 -11.51 -51.96 3.88
C ALA A 368 -10.32 -52.70 3.24
N TYR A 369 -9.08 -52.28 3.53
CA TYR A 369 -7.88 -52.97 3.07
C TYR A 369 -7.85 -54.42 3.55
N PHE A 370 -8.00 -54.65 4.86
CA PHE A 370 -7.95 -56.00 5.43
C PHE A 370 -9.08 -56.88 4.92
N SER A 371 -10.29 -56.32 4.76
CA SER A 371 -11.44 -57.04 4.20
C SER A 371 -11.17 -57.50 2.76
N SER A 372 -10.71 -56.58 1.89
CA SER A 372 -10.32 -56.89 0.51
C SER A 372 -9.23 -57.95 0.44
N ARG A 373 -8.18 -57.84 1.26
CA ARG A 373 -7.08 -58.82 1.29
C ARG A 373 -7.55 -60.17 1.81
N LYS A 374 -8.31 -60.20 2.90
CA LYS A 374 -8.84 -61.44 3.48
C LYS A 374 -9.70 -62.21 2.48
N ALA A 375 -10.58 -61.52 1.76
CA ALA A 375 -11.45 -62.15 0.76
C ALA A 375 -10.66 -62.86 -0.35
N LEU A 376 -9.56 -62.26 -0.82
CA LEU A 376 -8.74 -62.82 -1.90
C LEU A 376 -7.80 -63.94 -1.44
N LEU A 377 -7.32 -63.87 -0.20
CA LEU A 377 -6.23 -64.74 0.28
C LEU A 377 -6.73 -65.95 1.04
N LEU A 378 -7.81 -65.81 1.80
CA LEU A 378 -8.27 -66.85 2.70
C LEU A 378 -8.61 -68.16 1.96
N PRO A 379 -9.30 -68.16 0.80
CA PRO A 379 -9.52 -69.38 0.02
C PRO A 379 -8.19 -70.05 -0.38
N LYS A 380 -7.19 -69.24 -0.75
CA LYS A 380 -5.91 -69.77 -1.23
C LYS A 380 -5.02 -70.32 -0.13
N ILE A 381 -5.04 -69.68 1.04
CA ILE A 381 -4.39 -70.19 2.25
C ILE A 381 -5.00 -71.54 2.64
N PHE A 382 -6.33 -71.66 2.58
CA PHE A 382 -7.00 -72.94 2.85
C PHE A 382 -6.65 -74.03 1.84
N GLU A 383 -6.51 -73.71 0.55
CA GLU A 383 -6.02 -74.66 -0.45
C GLU A 383 -4.59 -75.12 -0.17
N GLU A 384 -3.69 -74.19 0.16
CA GLU A 384 -2.29 -74.51 0.47
C GLU A 384 -2.18 -75.39 1.73
N ILE A 385 -2.96 -75.08 2.76
CA ILE A 385 -3.02 -75.88 4.00
C ILE A 385 -3.58 -77.28 3.72
N LYS A 386 -4.59 -77.41 2.85
CA LYS A 386 -5.16 -78.72 2.45
C LYS A 386 -4.19 -79.53 1.58
N GLY A 387 -3.39 -78.89 0.74
CA GLY A 387 -2.39 -79.54 -0.10
C GLY A 387 -1.21 -80.15 0.68
N LEU A 388 -0.98 -79.66 1.90
CA LEU A 388 0.00 -80.19 2.85
C LEU A 388 -0.57 -81.41 3.58
N ASP A 389 -0.57 -82.55 2.87
CA ASP A 389 -1.11 -83.84 3.30
C ASP A 389 -0.29 -84.47 4.46
N PRO A 390 -0.90 -84.69 5.65
CA PRO A 390 -0.23 -85.30 6.80
C PRO A 390 0.20 -86.75 6.58
N THR A 391 -0.36 -87.43 5.58
CA THR A 391 -0.10 -88.86 5.35
C THR A 391 1.11 -89.14 4.46
N ARG A 392 1.64 -88.12 3.77
CA ARG A 392 2.69 -88.26 2.75
C ARG A 392 4.05 -87.67 3.15
N SER A 393 4.15 -86.99 4.29
CA SER A 393 5.39 -86.35 4.76
C SER A 393 5.60 -86.54 6.25
N GLU A 394 6.86 -86.55 6.69
CA GLU A 394 7.20 -86.59 8.11
C GLU A 394 6.66 -85.36 8.84
N LEU A 395 6.14 -85.55 10.05
CA LEU A 395 5.49 -84.49 10.83
C LEU A 395 6.36 -83.24 11.03
N VAL A 396 7.67 -83.43 11.20
CA VAL A 396 8.64 -82.35 11.41
C VAL A 396 8.83 -81.53 10.13
N GLU A 397 8.97 -82.18 8.98
CA GLU A 397 9.09 -81.51 7.68
C GLU A 397 7.81 -80.73 7.34
N LEU A 398 6.65 -81.34 7.57
CA LEU A 398 5.35 -80.70 7.39
C LEU A 398 5.20 -79.46 8.27
N THR A 399 5.59 -79.55 9.54
CA THR A 399 5.51 -78.43 10.49
C THR A 399 6.46 -77.32 10.08
N ARG A 400 7.70 -77.65 9.70
CA ARG A 400 8.69 -76.68 9.21
C ARG A 400 8.20 -75.97 7.95
N ALA A 401 7.62 -76.71 7.00
CA ALA A 401 7.03 -76.13 5.79
C ALA A 401 5.87 -75.18 6.11
N ARG A 402 4.94 -75.57 7.00
CA ARG A 402 3.82 -74.73 7.44
C ARG A 402 4.28 -73.46 8.14
N CYS A 403 5.23 -73.56 9.07
CA CYS A 403 5.79 -72.40 9.77
C CYS A 403 6.54 -71.47 8.81
N SER A 404 7.31 -72.02 7.87
CA SER A 404 8.01 -71.23 6.85
C SER A 404 7.04 -70.49 5.93
N TYR A 405 5.97 -71.17 5.48
CA TYR A 405 4.92 -70.57 4.68
C TYR A 405 4.22 -69.43 5.43
N LEU A 406 3.80 -69.67 6.69
CA LEU A 406 3.13 -68.64 7.49
C LEU A 406 4.03 -67.43 7.73
N LYS A 407 5.32 -67.66 8.05
CA LYS A 407 6.30 -66.59 8.22
C LYS A 407 6.43 -65.75 6.93
N GLN A 408 6.60 -66.41 5.78
CA GLN A 408 6.73 -65.73 4.51
C GLN A 408 5.46 -64.95 4.17
N LEU A 409 4.29 -65.56 4.35
CA LEU A 409 2.99 -64.93 4.12
C LEU A 409 2.83 -63.67 4.98
N CYS A 410 3.07 -63.76 6.29
CA CYS A 410 3.00 -62.60 7.19
C CYS A 410 3.96 -61.49 6.78
N THR A 411 5.20 -61.85 6.42
CA THR A 411 6.22 -60.90 5.94
C THR A 411 5.75 -60.18 4.68
N ASP A 412 5.25 -60.92 3.69
CA ASP A 412 4.77 -60.35 2.43
C ASP A 412 3.52 -59.48 2.62
N LYS A 413 2.61 -59.85 3.54
CA LYS A 413 1.45 -59.02 3.88
C LYS A 413 1.85 -57.73 4.56
N PHE A 414 2.77 -57.80 5.52
CA PHE A 414 3.24 -56.63 6.23
C PHE A 414 3.95 -55.66 5.28
N ASN A 415 4.86 -56.17 4.44
CA ASN A 415 5.54 -55.36 3.43
C ASN A 415 4.55 -54.68 2.47
N LEU A 416 3.56 -55.41 1.97
CA LEU A 416 2.55 -54.81 1.11
C LEU A 416 1.67 -53.79 1.85
N TYR A 417 1.34 -54.02 3.12
CA TYR A 417 0.56 -53.08 3.92
C TYR A 417 1.30 -51.75 4.11
N ARG A 418 2.62 -51.81 4.36
CA ARG A 418 3.48 -50.62 4.46
C ARG A 418 3.57 -49.78 3.19
N GLU A 419 3.31 -50.38 2.02
CA GLU A 419 3.25 -49.63 0.76
C GLU A 419 2.00 -48.74 0.68
N PHE A 420 0.95 -49.00 1.47
CA PHE A 420 -0.27 -48.18 1.52
C PHE A 420 -0.31 -47.23 2.71
N PHE A 421 0.19 -47.66 3.88
CA PHE A 421 0.03 -46.96 5.15
C PHE A 421 1.39 -46.71 5.79
N GLY A 422 1.70 -45.44 6.07
CA GLY A 422 2.97 -45.02 6.65
C GLY A 422 3.05 -45.30 8.15
N THR A 423 1.92 -45.25 8.86
CA THR A 423 1.83 -45.50 10.32
C THR A 423 1.83 -46.97 10.72
N ALA A 424 2.25 -47.87 9.83
CA ALA A 424 2.23 -49.30 10.07
C ALA A 424 3.05 -49.76 11.29
N GLU A 425 4.02 -48.97 11.76
CA GLU A 425 4.85 -49.30 12.92
C GLU A 425 4.24 -48.85 14.26
N ASP A 426 3.39 -47.82 14.29
CA ASP A 426 2.89 -47.22 15.55
C ASP A 426 1.58 -47.85 16.05
N GLN A 427 0.91 -48.69 15.25
CA GLN A 427 -0.43 -49.24 15.53
C GLN A 427 -0.48 -50.78 15.67
N LEU A 428 0.68 -51.45 15.60
CA LEU A 428 0.87 -52.88 15.85
C LEU A 428 1.56 -53.06 17.20
#